data_AF-A0AAN9W407-F1
#
_entry.id   AF-A0AAN9W407-F1
#
_cell.length_a   1.000
_cell.length_b   1.000
_cell.length_c   1.000
_cell.angle_alpha   90.00
_cell.angle_beta   90.00
_cell.angle_gamma   90.00
#
_symmetry.space_group_name_H-M   'P 1'
#
loop_
_entity.id
_entity.type
_entity.pdbx_description
1 polymer ?
#
loop_
_entity_poly.entity_id
_entity_poly.type
_entity_poly.pdbx_seq_one_letter_code
_entity_poly.pdbx_strand_id
1 'polypeptide(L)'
;MGDDVKKRRKKGDGRLSEEIKKLRNAGKAYVTARNISVSAKDAPMQQSNCKCKYSCKTIPYDQKMLLFNDFYKADHNKQQNYLLGLLQVKHVSRRRHGQYDDPAESRRQTTVLYTVPNGNGEIVQVCKKTFCNTFAVSGKRCQLLVKLKQSGNPVYIETRGNRQSNRKFSDSDRTLVCSHIESFPRYESHYGRKDSSKEYLSPDFNISRLYQAFKEKYPDSPVTYRYYYLIFNKQFKKN
;
A
#
# COMPACT_ATOMS: atom_id res chain seq x y z
N MET A 1 -1.49 -32.94 24.35
CA MET A 1 -2.21 -31.64 24.40
C MET A 1 -1.31 -30.67 25.13
N GLY A 2 -0.59 -29.81 24.40
CA GLY A 2 0.27 -28.79 24.98
C GLY A 2 -0.37 -27.43 24.79
N ASP A 3 -0.84 -26.83 25.86
CA ASP A 3 -1.35 -25.46 25.86
C ASP A 3 -0.19 -24.50 25.62
N ASP A 4 -0.14 -23.92 24.42
CA ASP A 4 0.82 -22.88 24.05
C ASP A 4 0.40 -21.57 24.73
N VAL A 5 0.98 -21.33 25.92
CA VAL A 5 0.77 -20.13 26.72
C VAL A 5 1.22 -18.91 25.92
N LYS A 6 0.24 -18.09 25.49
CA LYS A 6 0.46 -16.85 24.74
C LYS A 6 1.38 -15.89 25.52
N LYS A 7 2.63 -15.75 25.08
CA LYS A 7 3.52 -14.67 25.54
C LYS A 7 2.88 -13.31 25.19
N ARG A 8 2.58 -12.52 26.22
CA ARG A 8 2.15 -11.12 26.09
C ARG A 8 3.22 -10.32 25.33
N ARG A 9 2.84 -9.63 24.26
CA ARG A 9 3.73 -8.72 23.52
C ARG A 9 4.29 -7.64 24.41
N LYS A 10 5.58 -7.32 24.24
CA LYS A 10 6.26 -6.30 25.05
C LYS A 10 5.98 -4.91 24.48
N LYS A 11 6.02 -3.90 25.35
CA LYS A 11 5.86 -2.49 24.97
C LYS A 11 7.05 -2.10 24.07
N GLY A 12 6.78 -1.79 22.80
CA GLY A 12 7.80 -1.49 21.78
C GLY A 12 7.75 -2.40 20.55
N ASP A 13 7.06 -3.55 20.64
CA ASP A 13 6.78 -4.37 19.45
C ASP A 13 5.89 -3.57 18.49
N GLY A 14 6.35 -3.41 17.24
CA GLY A 14 5.55 -2.80 16.17
C GLY A 14 4.18 -3.48 16.01
N ARG A 15 3.28 -2.88 15.23
CA ARG A 15 1.93 -3.44 15.08
C ARG A 15 2.02 -4.86 14.51
N LEU A 16 1.27 -5.83 15.06
CA LEU A 16 1.20 -7.22 14.55
C LEU A 16 1.04 -7.26 13.02
N SER A 17 0.23 -6.34 12.48
CA SER A 17 -0.02 -6.21 11.05
C SER A 17 1.23 -5.84 10.24
N GLU A 18 2.15 -5.05 10.79
CA GLU A 18 3.39 -4.64 10.13
C GLU A 18 4.38 -5.80 10.08
N GLU A 19 4.51 -6.54 11.17
CA GLU A 19 5.34 -7.74 11.24
C GLU A 19 4.84 -8.83 10.27
N ILE A 20 3.53 -9.12 10.28
CA ILE A 20 2.91 -10.03 9.31
C ILE A 20 3.17 -9.57 7.87
N LYS A 21 3.03 -8.26 7.60
CA LYS A 21 3.29 -7.69 6.27
C LYS A 21 4.74 -7.88 5.87
N LYS A 22 5.69 -7.67 6.79
CA LYS A 22 7.13 -7.86 6.56
C LYS A 22 7.45 -9.32 6.23
N LEU A 23 6.97 -10.27 7.04
CA LEU A 23 7.18 -11.71 6.82
C LEU A 23 6.57 -12.17 5.49
N ARG A 24 5.33 -11.75 5.20
CA ARG A 24 4.65 -12.06 3.93
C ARG A 24 5.42 -11.55 2.71
N ASN A 25 5.87 -10.30 2.76
CA ASN A 25 6.62 -9.70 1.65
C ASN A 25 7.99 -10.36 1.46
N ALA A 26 8.61 -10.83 2.55
CA ALA A 26 9.86 -11.60 2.51
C ALA A 26 9.66 -13.08 2.14
N GLY A 27 8.43 -13.51 1.86
CA GLY A 27 8.13 -14.90 1.51
C GLY A 27 8.34 -15.90 2.66
N LYS A 28 8.43 -15.43 3.91
CA LYS A 28 8.63 -16.28 5.09
C LYS A 28 7.30 -16.80 5.63
N ALA A 29 7.36 -17.89 6.40
CA ALA A 29 6.19 -18.38 7.12
C ALA A 29 5.69 -17.33 8.12
N TYR A 30 4.37 -17.25 8.30
CA TYR A 30 3.76 -16.34 9.26
C TYR A 30 2.42 -16.85 9.75
N VAL A 31 2.01 -16.38 10.93
CA VAL A 31 0.67 -16.64 11.47
C VAL A 31 -0.21 -15.42 11.21
N THR A 32 -1.39 -15.63 10.64
CA THR A 32 -2.35 -14.55 10.39
C THR A 32 -2.94 -14.02 11.70
N ALA A 33 -3.56 -12.84 11.67
CA ALA A 33 -4.31 -12.33 12.83
C ALA A 33 -5.47 -13.24 13.28
N ARG A 34 -5.88 -14.21 12.44
CA ARG A 34 -6.88 -15.24 12.73
C ARG A 34 -6.28 -16.56 13.23
N ASN A 35 -5.00 -16.57 13.62
CA ASN A 35 -4.24 -17.76 14.06
C ASN A 35 -4.13 -18.87 13.00
N ILE A 36 -4.25 -18.55 11.72
CA ILE A 36 -3.99 -19.50 10.62
C ILE A 36 -2.52 -19.41 10.24
N SER A 37 -1.80 -20.53 10.32
CA SER A 37 -0.41 -20.67 9.87
C SER A 37 -0.32 -20.69 8.35
N VAL A 38 0.58 -19.86 7.81
CA VAL A 38 0.89 -19.80 6.37
C VAL A 38 2.36 -20.19 6.20
N SER A 39 2.63 -21.18 5.35
CA SER A 39 3.98 -21.64 5.05
C SER A 39 4.80 -20.58 4.31
N ALA A 40 6.12 -20.75 4.36
CA ALA A 40 7.03 -19.96 3.54
C ALA A 40 6.80 -20.25 2.05
N LYS A 41 7.32 -19.36 1.20
CA LYS A 41 7.31 -19.53 -0.24
C LYS A 41 8.26 -20.65 -0.64
N ASP A 42 7.76 -21.57 -1.44
CA ASP A 42 8.58 -22.65 -1.99
C ASP A 42 9.67 -22.08 -2.90
N ALA A 43 10.88 -22.61 -2.76
CA ALA A 43 11.98 -22.33 -3.67
C ALA A 43 11.61 -22.76 -5.12
N PRO A 44 12.20 -22.13 -6.14
CA PRO A 44 12.00 -22.54 -7.52
C PRO A 44 12.42 -23.99 -7.74
N MET A 45 11.78 -24.67 -8.69
CA MET A 45 12.16 -26.04 -9.04
C MET A 45 13.49 -26.04 -9.79
N GLN A 46 14.36 -26.98 -9.43
CA GLN A 46 15.63 -27.23 -10.11
C GLN A 46 15.42 -27.40 -11.62
N GLN A 47 14.56 -28.35 -11.99
CA GLN A 47 14.22 -28.61 -13.38
C GLN A 47 12.87 -28.01 -13.76
N SER A 48 12.75 -27.56 -15.01
CA SER A 48 11.47 -27.08 -15.53
C SER A 48 10.67 -28.22 -16.16
N ASN A 49 9.53 -28.57 -15.56
CA ASN A 49 8.70 -29.69 -15.99
C ASN A 49 7.67 -29.27 -17.07
N CYS A 50 8.08 -28.45 -18.05
CA CYS A 50 7.22 -28.00 -19.13
C CYS A 50 7.71 -28.49 -20.50
N LYS A 51 6.76 -28.81 -21.39
CA LYS A 51 7.00 -29.25 -22.77
C LYS A 51 6.99 -28.09 -23.78
N CYS A 52 7.15 -26.85 -23.33
CA CYS A 52 7.12 -25.69 -24.22
C CYS A 52 8.44 -25.49 -24.97
N LYS A 53 8.37 -24.83 -26.12
CA LYS A 53 9.53 -24.45 -26.96
C LYS A 53 10.39 -23.30 -26.43
N TYR A 54 10.01 -22.70 -25.30
CA TYR A 54 10.71 -21.56 -24.72
C TYR A 54 11.94 -22.00 -23.91
N SER A 55 12.78 -21.03 -23.53
CA SER A 55 14.05 -21.21 -22.82
C SER A 55 13.89 -21.68 -21.35
N CYS A 56 12.76 -22.27 -20.97
CA CYS A 56 12.49 -22.69 -19.59
C CYS A 56 13.51 -23.67 -19.04
N LYS A 57 14.01 -24.58 -19.89
CA LYS A 57 14.99 -25.61 -19.53
C LYS A 57 16.43 -25.09 -19.49
N THR A 58 16.69 -23.97 -20.16
CA THR A 58 18.04 -23.41 -20.27
C THR A 58 18.38 -22.48 -19.11
N ILE A 59 17.41 -22.10 -18.25
CA ILE A 59 17.68 -21.29 -17.06
C ILE A 59 18.35 -22.16 -15.99
N PRO A 60 19.60 -21.87 -15.60
CA PRO A 60 20.28 -22.61 -14.53
C PRO A 60 19.52 -22.52 -13.21
N TYR A 61 19.63 -23.56 -12.38
CA TYR A 61 18.96 -23.56 -11.08
C TYR A 61 19.47 -22.43 -10.18
N ASP A 62 20.79 -22.22 -10.14
CA ASP A 62 21.41 -21.17 -9.33
C ASP A 62 20.91 -19.78 -9.74
N GLN A 63 20.69 -19.56 -11.04
CA GLN A 63 20.08 -18.33 -11.53
C GLN A 63 18.63 -18.18 -11.05
N LYS A 64 17.82 -19.24 -11.08
CA LYS A 64 16.45 -19.17 -10.52
C LYS A 64 16.48 -18.86 -9.03
N MET A 65 17.40 -19.45 -8.29
CA MET A 65 17.58 -19.23 -6.85
C MET A 65 18.02 -17.80 -6.55
N LEU A 66 18.96 -17.25 -7.32
CA LEU A 66 19.39 -15.85 -7.22
C LEU A 66 18.20 -14.91 -7.45
N LEU A 67 17.47 -15.11 -8.55
CA LEU A 67 16.27 -14.32 -8.87
C LEU A 67 15.21 -14.39 -7.77
N PHE A 68 14.96 -15.59 -7.22
CA PHE A 68 14.02 -15.79 -6.12
C PHE A 68 14.46 -15.05 -4.85
N ASN A 69 15.72 -15.22 -4.45
CA ASN A 69 16.26 -14.63 -3.22
C ASN A 69 16.25 -13.10 -3.29
N ASP A 70 16.71 -12.52 -4.40
CA ASP A 70 16.75 -11.07 -4.55
C ASP A 70 15.35 -10.47 -4.66
N PHE A 71 14.42 -11.18 -5.30
CA PHE A 71 13.01 -10.78 -5.34
C PHE A 71 12.39 -10.67 -3.93
N TYR A 72 12.66 -11.64 -3.04
CA TYR A 72 12.12 -11.64 -1.68
C TYR A 72 12.91 -10.77 -0.68
N LYS A 73 14.10 -10.27 -1.04
CA LYS A 73 14.77 -9.18 -0.30
C LYS A 73 14.09 -7.82 -0.52
N ALA A 74 13.43 -7.63 -1.66
CA ALA A 74 12.80 -6.38 -2.04
C ALA A 74 11.44 -6.17 -1.35
N ASP A 75 11.01 -4.90 -1.23
CA ASP A 75 9.67 -4.57 -0.76
C ASP A 75 8.59 -4.86 -1.82
N HIS A 76 7.32 -4.79 -1.41
CA HIS A 76 6.19 -5.14 -2.27
C HIS A 76 6.10 -4.32 -3.56
N ASN A 77 6.41 -3.02 -3.53
CA ASN A 77 6.36 -2.18 -4.73
C ASN A 77 7.49 -2.54 -5.69
N LYS A 78 8.72 -2.70 -5.16
CA LYS A 78 9.86 -3.13 -5.97
C LYS A 78 9.61 -4.49 -6.61
N GLN A 79 9.06 -5.45 -5.85
CA GLN A 79 8.65 -6.75 -6.40
C GLN A 79 7.68 -6.59 -7.60
N GLN A 80 6.68 -5.71 -7.47
CA GLN A 80 5.65 -5.56 -8.51
C GLN A 80 6.21 -4.93 -9.77
N ASN A 81 7.02 -3.89 -9.60
CA ASN A 81 7.69 -3.23 -10.71
C ASN A 81 8.71 -4.15 -11.38
N TYR A 82 9.43 -4.97 -10.61
CA TYR A 82 10.34 -5.96 -11.17
C TYR A 82 9.61 -6.97 -12.06
N LEU A 83 8.51 -7.56 -11.57
CA LEU A 83 7.68 -8.45 -12.39
C LEU A 83 7.09 -7.74 -13.61
N LEU A 84 6.66 -6.48 -13.46
CA LEU A 84 6.08 -5.68 -14.54
C LEU A 84 7.07 -5.41 -15.67
N GLY A 85 8.35 -5.20 -15.33
CA GLY A 85 9.44 -5.07 -16.30
C GLY A 85 9.70 -6.36 -17.09
N LEU A 86 9.48 -7.51 -16.45
CA LEU A 86 9.65 -8.85 -17.05
C LEU A 86 8.43 -9.35 -17.84
N LEU A 87 7.37 -8.55 -17.94
CA LEU A 87 6.16 -8.87 -18.71
C LEU A 87 6.10 -7.98 -19.94
N GLN A 88 5.99 -8.56 -21.14
CA GLN A 88 5.68 -7.78 -22.35
C GLN A 88 4.28 -8.12 -22.83
N VAL A 89 3.43 -7.10 -22.97
CA VAL A 89 2.09 -7.25 -23.55
C VAL A 89 2.19 -6.87 -25.01
N LYS A 90 1.80 -7.78 -25.91
CA LYS A 90 1.79 -7.58 -27.36
C LYS A 90 0.40 -7.86 -27.91
N HIS A 91 0.03 -7.26 -29.03
CA HIS A 91 -1.16 -7.65 -29.77
C HIS A 91 -1.01 -9.06 -30.35
N VAL A 92 -2.11 -9.77 -30.49
CA VAL A 92 -2.09 -11.12 -31.08
C VAL A 92 -1.84 -10.99 -32.59
N SER A 93 -0.67 -11.40 -33.06
CA SER A 93 -0.29 -11.34 -34.48
C SER A 93 -0.93 -12.44 -35.34
N ARG A 94 -1.24 -13.61 -34.75
CA ARG A 94 -1.87 -14.73 -35.46
C ARG A 94 -2.84 -15.47 -34.55
N ARG A 95 -4.10 -15.59 -34.97
CA ARG A 95 -5.14 -16.39 -34.29
C ARG A 95 -5.11 -17.81 -34.89
N ARG A 96 -5.01 -18.84 -34.04
CA ARG A 96 -4.92 -20.25 -34.48
C ARG A 96 -6.24 -21.02 -34.34
N HIS A 97 -7.18 -20.51 -33.56
CA HIS A 97 -8.46 -21.15 -33.27
C HIS A 97 -9.58 -20.11 -33.38
N GLY A 98 -10.67 -20.47 -34.05
CA GLY A 98 -11.81 -19.61 -34.36
C GLY A 98 -11.70 -19.01 -35.77
N GLN A 99 -12.74 -19.23 -36.58
CA GLN A 99 -13.05 -18.37 -37.72
C GLN A 99 -13.76 -17.15 -37.13
N TYR A 100 -13.21 -15.97 -37.36
CA TYR A 100 -13.82 -14.70 -36.97
C TYR A 100 -13.81 -13.83 -38.21
N ASP A 101 -14.97 -13.27 -38.57
CA ASP A 101 -15.06 -12.32 -39.68
C ASP A 101 -14.38 -11.00 -39.29
N ASP A 102 -14.51 -10.59 -38.03
CA ASP A 102 -13.78 -9.47 -37.44
C ASP A 102 -12.80 -9.92 -36.32
N PRO A 103 -11.49 -9.66 -36.47
CA PRO A 103 -10.50 -9.69 -35.40
C PRO A 103 -10.95 -9.21 -34.01
N ALA A 104 -11.80 -8.18 -33.93
CA ALA A 104 -12.28 -7.59 -32.68
C ALA A 104 -13.17 -8.54 -31.85
N GLU A 105 -13.82 -9.50 -32.49
CA GLU A 105 -14.72 -10.47 -31.83
C GLU A 105 -13.98 -11.50 -30.97
N SER A 106 -12.67 -11.67 -31.19
CA SER A 106 -11.85 -12.55 -30.37
C SER A 106 -11.79 -12.06 -28.92
N ARG A 107 -12.19 -12.91 -27.96
CA ARG A 107 -11.98 -12.63 -26.53
C ARG A 107 -10.51 -12.40 -26.16
N ARG A 108 -9.58 -12.93 -26.97
CA ARG A 108 -8.13 -12.77 -26.75
C ARG A 108 -7.57 -11.78 -27.75
N GLN A 109 -7.40 -10.54 -27.30
CA GLN A 109 -6.81 -9.46 -28.11
C GLN A 109 -5.30 -9.28 -27.87
N THR A 110 -4.81 -9.74 -26.72
CA THR A 110 -3.40 -9.58 -26.34
C THR A 110 -2.74 -10.90 -25.99
N THR A 111 -1.44 -10.99 -26.26
CA THR A 111 -0.55 -12.03 -25.76
C THR A 111 0.43 -11.44 -24.75
N VAL A 112 0.82 -12.24 -23.76
CA VAL A 112 1.77 -11.84 -22.72
C VAL A 112 3.00 -12.71 -22.87
N LEU A 113 4.15 -12.08 -23.05
CA LEU A 113 5.45 -12.73 -23.03
C LEU A 113 5.99 -12.59 -21.61
N TYR A 114 6.36 -13.73 -21.03
CA TYR A 114 7.02 -13.80 -19.74
C TYR A 114 8.51 -13.96 -20.00
N THR A 115 9.33 -13.06 -19.47
CA THR A 115 10.78 -13.10 -19.70
C THR A 115 11.53 -13.16 -18.38
N VAL A 116 12.74 -13.72 -18.38
CA VAL A 116 13.62 -13.77 -17.20
C VAL A 116 15.08 -13.57 -17.63
N PRO A 117 15.94 -12.96 -16.79
CA PRO A 117 17.38 -12.95 -17.02
C PRO A 117 17.96 -14.37 -16.94
N ASN A 118 18.73 -14.78 -17.94
CA ASN A 118 19.29 -16.14 -18.01
C ASN A 118 20.57 -16.34 -17.18
N GLY A 119 21.16 -15.27 -16.65
CA GLY A 119 22.43 -15.30 -15.91
C GLY A 119 23.67 -14.97 -16.76
N ASN A 120 23.51 -14.94 -18.09
CA ASN A 120 24.57 -14.62 -19.06
C ASN A 120 24.41 -13.21 -19.66
N GLY A 121 23.66 -12.33 -19.00
CA GLY A 121 23.37 -10.97 -19.47
C GLY A 121 22.19 -10.87 -20.44
N GLU A 122 21.54 -11.97 -20.84
CA GLU A 122 20.40 -11.95 -21.76
C GLU A 122 19.06 -12.10 -21.02
N ILE A 123 18.02 -11.54 -21.62
CA ILE A 123 16.64 -11.72 -21.18
C ILE A 123 15.96 -12.68 -22.15
N VAL A 124 15.57 -13.85 -21.65
CA VAL A 124 14.98 -14.91 -22.48
C VAL A 124 13.50 -15.12 -22.15
N GLN A 125 12.74 -15.58 -23.15
CA GLN A 125 11.33 -15.89 -22.96
C GLN A 125 11.16 -17.26 -22.26
N VAL A 126 10.25 -17.31 -21.29
CA VAL A 126 9.81 -18.52 -20.60
C VAL A 126 8.27 -18.64 -20.64
N CYS A 127 7.74 -19.80 -20.28
CA CYS A 127 6.31 -19.95 -20.09
C CYS A 127 5.85 -19.34 -18.76
N LYS A 128 4.55 -19.05 -18.65
CA LYS A 128 3.93 -18.57 -17.41
C LYS A 128 4.20 -19.49 -16.21
N LYS A 129 4.21 -20.81 -16.42
CA LYS A 129 4.43 -21.79 -15.34
C LYS A 129 5.84 -21.65 -14.74
N THR A 130 6.86 -21.60 -15.59
CA THR A 130 8.25 -21.39 -15.16
C THR A 130 8.40 -20.03 -14.50
N PHE A 131 7.85 -18.96 -15.08
CA PHE A 131 7.90 -17.62 -14.48
C PHE A 131 7.28 -17.60 -13.06
N CYS A 132 6.08 -18.16 -12.90
CA CYS A 132 5.42 -18.23 -11.60
C CYS A 132 6.22 -19.06 -10.59
N ASN A 133 6.87 -20.15 -11.04
CA ASN A 133 7.71 -20.97 -10.19
C ASN A 133 9.01 -20.25 -9.79
N THR A 134 9.69 -19.57 -10.72
CA THR A 134 10.90 -18.79 -10.44
C THR A 134 10.71 -17.78 -9.32
N PHE A 135 9.56 -17.08 -9.29
CA PHE A 135 9.29 -16.04 -8.29
C PHE A 135 8.31 -16.48 -7.17
N ALA A 136 7.87 -17.75 -7.17
CA ALA A 136 6.81 -18.27 -6.30
C ALA A 136 5.55 -17.37 -6.21
N VAL A 137 5.14 -16.84 -7.36
CA VAL A 137 3.98 -15.95 -7.50
C VAL A 137 2.79 -16.65 -8.14
N SER A 138 1.59 -16.24 -7.74
CA SER A 138 0.37 -16.79 -8.34
C SER A 138 0.13 -16.21 -9.73
N GLY A 139 -0.52 -17.00 -10.59
CA GLY A 139 -0.95 -16.52 -11.91
C GLY A 139 -1.88 -15.29 -11.85
N LYS A 140 -2.63 -15.12 -10.74
CA LYS A 140 -3.48 -13.95 -10.47
C LYS A 140 -2.65 -12.67 -10.29
N ARG A 141 -1.50 -12.74 -9.59
CA ARG A 141 -0.58 -11.60 -9.43
C ARG A 141 -0.08 -11.13 -10.79
N CYS A 142 0.31 -12.06 -11.67
CA CYS A 142 0.71 -11.70 -13.03
C CYS A 142 -0.44 -11.09 -13.85
N GLN A 143 -1.66 -11.62 -13.75
CA GLN A 143 -2.83 -11.06 -14.46
C GLN A 143 -3.14 -9.63 -14.03
N LEU A 144 -3.03 -9.32 -12.73
CA LEU A 144 -3.19 -7.96 -12.24
C LEU A 144 -2.17 -7.01 -12.87
N LEU A 145 -0.91 -7.40 -12.93
CA LEU A 145 0.15 -6.60 -13.55
C LEU A 145 -0.04 -6.44 -15.06
N VAL A 146 -0.53 -7.47 -15.74
CA VAL A 146 -0.87 -7.40 -17.17
C VAL A 146 -2.00 -6.38 -17.40
N LYS A 147 -3.06 -6.40 -16.58
CA LYS A 147 -4.15 -5.42 -16.68
C LYS A 147 -3.65 -4.00 -16.44
N LEU A 148 -2.79 -3.82 -15.44
CA LEU A 148 -2.15 -2.52 -15.18
C LEU A 148 -1.37 -2.04 -16.43
N LYS A 149 -0.55 -2.91 -17.02
CA LYS A 149 0.21 -2.57 -18.23
C LYS A 149 -0.67 -2.27 -19.44
N GLN A 150 -1.77 -3.00 -19.61
CA GLN A 150 -2.78 -2.76 -20.65
C GLN A 150 -3.49 -1.42 -20.48
N SER A 151 -3.68 -0.94 -19.24
CA SER A 151 -4.23 0.38 -18.95
C SER A 151 -3.24 1.54 -19.16
N GLY A 152 -2.07 1.27 -19.74
CA GLY A 152 -1.05 2.30 -20.00
C GLY A 152 -0.23 2.69 -18.78
N ASN A 153 -0.34 1.97 -17.66
CA ASN A 153 0.42 2.26 -16.44
C ASN A 153 1.75 1.47 -16.43
N PRO A 154 2.91 2.14 -16.58
CA PRO A 154 4.20 1.47 -16.66
C PRO A 154 4.79 1.13 -15.29
N VAL A 155 4.23 1.68 -14.20
CA VAL A 155 4.72 1.54 -12.83
C VAL A 155 3.57 1.14 -11.91
N TYR A 156 3.82 0.16 -11.05
CA TYR A 156 2.92 -0.21 -9.96
C TYR A 156 3.19 0.67 -8.73
N ILE A 157 2.12 1.25 -8.19
CA ILE A 157 2.12 2.00 -6.93
C ILE A 157 1.12 1.34 -5.99
N GLU A 158 1.57 0.93 -4.80
CA GLU A 158 0.68 0.42 -3.76
C GLU A 158 -0.20 1.53 -3.19
N THR A 159 -1.50 1.42 -3.42
CA THR A 159 -2.51 2.36 -2.88
C THR A 159 -3.36 1.75 -1.77
N ARG A 160 -3.26 0.44 -1.49
CA ARG A 160 -4.06 -0.20 -0.44
C ARG A 160 -3.65 0.31 0.94
N GLY A 161 -4.65 0.66 1.74
CA GLY A 161 -4.44 1.25 3.07
C GLY A 161 -4.12 2.74 3.01
N ASN A 162 -3.83 3.30 1.83
CA ASN A 162 -3.85 4.74 1.59
C ASN A 162 -5.29 5.19 1.32
N ARG A 163 -6.20 4.88 2.24
CA ARG A 163 -7.44 5.65 2.32
C ARG A 163 -6.99 7.02 2.78
N GLN A 164 -6.91 7.95 1.83
CA GLN A 164 -7.08 9.36 2.16
C GLN A 164 -8.29 9.38 3.08
N SER A 165 -8.07 9.66 4.37
CA SER A 165 -9.16 9.67 5.33
C SER A 165 -10.22 10.53 4.68
N ASN A 166 -11.43 10.00 4.47
CA ASN A 166 -12.57 10.84 4.10
C ASN A 166 -12.75 11.76 5.30
N ARG A 167 -11.98 12.86 5.32
CA ARG A 167 -12.01 13.82 6.41
C ARG A 167 -13.38 14.42 6.25
N LYS A 168 -14.22 14.21 7.26
CA LYS A 168 -15.55 14.81 7.31
C LYS A 168 -15.49 16.34 7.14
N PHE A 169 -14.35 16.94 7.46
CA PHE A 169 -14.08 18.37 7.38
C PHE A 169 -12.87 18.61 6.49
N SER A 170 -13.00 19.59 5.62
CA SER A 170 -11.99 20.05 4.67
C SER A 170 -10.87 20.83 5.38
N ASP A 171 -9.78 21.09 4.66
CA ASP A 171 -8.73 21.96 5.19
C ASP A 171 -9.21 23.42 5.31
N SER A 172 -10.19 23.85 4.49
CA SER A 172 -10.84 25.16 4.64
C SER A 172 -11.69 25.25 5.92
N ASP A 173 -12.43 24.20 6.29
CA ASP A 173 -13.15 24.14 7.57
C ASP A 173 -12.19 24.29 8.76
N ARG A 174 -11.01 23.66 8.67
CA ARG A 174 -9.96 23.80 9.69
C ARG A 174 -9.48 25.24 9.79
N THR A 175 -9.12 25.86 8.66
CA THR A 175 -8.65 27.25 8.62
C THR A 175 -9.71 28.19 9.19
N LEU A 176 -10.98 28.00 8.82
CA LEU A 176 -12.10 28.81 9.31
C LEU A 176 -12.21 28.77 10.84
N VAL A 177 -12.07 27.58 11.44
CA VAL A 177 -12.07 27.41 12.90
C VAL A 177 -10.87 28.09 13.55
N CYS A 178 -9.66 27.93 12.99
CA CYS A 178 -8.45 28.56 13.50
C CYS A 178 -8.56 30.09 13.49
N SER A 179 -8.93 30.67 12.34
CA SER A 179 -9.09 32.12 12.19
C SER A 179 -10.19 32.69 13.10
N HIS A 180 -11.26 31.92 13.34
CA HIS A 180 -12.27 32.32 14.30
C HIS A 180 -11.71 32.40 15.73
N ILE A 181 -11.00 31.37 16.19
CA ILE A 181 -10.41 31.35 17.54
C ILE A 181 -9.37 32.47 17.70
N GLU A 182 -8.57 32.73 16.66
CA GLU A 182 -7.54 33.77 16.64
C GLU A 182 -8.11 35.19 16.60
N SER A 183 -9.37 35.36 16.18
CA SER A 183 -10.02 36.68 16.16
C SER A 183 -10.33 37.24 17.55
N PHE A 184 -10.24 36.42 18.61
CA PHE A 184 -10.45 36.86 19.99
C PHE A 184 -9.13 37.34 20.63
N PRO A 185 -9.15 38.42 21.41
CA PRO A 185 -7.96 38.92 22.08
C PRO A 185 -7.44 37.90 23.11
N ARG A 186 -6.11 37.82 23.21
CA ARG A 186 -5.41 37.03 24.21
C ARG A 186 -4.75 37.95 25.23
N TYR A 187 -4.66 37.47 26.45
CA TYR A 187 -4.17 38.23 27.59
C TYR A 187 -3.07 37.43 28.28
N GLU A 188 -1.97 38.10 28.60
CA GLU A 188 -0.97 37.55 29.51
C GLU A 188 -1.56 37.38 30.90
N SER A 189 -1.21 36.28 31.57
CA SER A 189 -1.65 36.05 32.93
C SER A 189 -1.09 37.13 33.88
N HIS A 190 -1.99 37.79 34.61
CA HIS A 190 -1.64 38.86 35.55
C HIS A 190 -0.62 38.41 36.61
N TYR A 191 -0.67 37.13 37.01
CA TYR A 191 0.20 36.54 38.03
C TYR A 191 1.54 36.01 37.50
N GLY A 192 1.73 35.95 36.18
CA GLY A 192 2.89 35.28 35.55
C GLY A 192 3.81 36.19 34.73
N ARG A 193 3.55 37.50 34.65
CA ARG A 193 4.28 38.44 33.77
C ARG A 193 5.80 38.49 33.96
N LYS A 194 6.30 38.14 35.16
CA LYS A 194 7.74 38.07 35.43
C LYS A 194 8.39 36.75 34.99
N ASP A 195 7.62 35.65 34.92
CA ASP A 195 8.14 34.29 34.79
C ASP A 195 7.70 33.57 33.50
N SER A 196 6.73 34.12 32.76
CA SER A 196 6.19 33.49 31.54
C SER A 196 5.50 34.47 30.59
N SER A 197 5.79 34.38 29.29
CA SER A 197 5.11 35.10 28.20
C SER A 197 3.85 34.36 27.67
N LYS A 198 3.21 33.54 28.51
CA LYS A 198 2.03 32.77 28.08
C LYS A 198 0.79 33.65 28.01
N GLU A 199 0.18 33.66 26.84
CA GLU A 199 -1.08 34.33 26.55
C GLU A 199 -2.25 33.34 26.61
N TYR A 200 -3.34 33.77 27.24
CA TYR A 200 -4.55 32.99 27.43
C TYR A 200 -5.75 33.72 26.84
N LEU A 201 -6.75 32.96 26.37
CA LEU A 201 -8.06 33.55 26.09
C LEU A 201 -8.69 34.04 27.39
N SER A 202 -9.53 35.07 27.32
CA SER A 202 -10.23 35.59 28.51
C SER A 202 -10.97 34.46 29.24
N PRO A 203 -10.97 34.45 30.59
CA PRO A 203 -11.70 33.48 31.40
C PRO A 203 -13.20 33.38 31.05
N ASP A 204 -13.78 34.44 30.48
CA ASP A 204 -15.18 34.50 30.09
C ASP A 204 -15.49 33.65 28.85
N PHE A 205 -14.48 33.32 28.05
CA PHE A 205 -14.59 32.49 26.87
C PHE A 205 -14.40 31.01 27.22
N ASN A 206 -15.47 30.38 27.71
CA ASN A 206 -15.53 28.93 27.69
C ASN A 206 -15.67 28.44 26.23
N ILE A 207 -15.16 27.25 25.94
CA ILE A 207 -15.14 26.74 24.57
C ILE A 207 -16.53 26.57 23.95
N SER A 208 -17.54 26.33 24.79
CA SER A 208 -18.95 26.26 24.36
C SER A 208 -19.43 27.60 23.80
N ARG A 209 -19.10 28.72 24.47
CA ARG A 209 -19.39 30.08 24.02
C ARG A 209 -18.63 30.43 22.74
N LEU A 210 -17.36 30.04 22.65
CA LEU A 210 -16.59 30.21 21.41
C LEU A 210 -17.23 29.45 20.24
N TYR A 211 -17.71 28.24 20.47
CA TYR A 211 -18.41 27.50 19.43
C TYR A 211 -19.79 28.08 19.08
N GLN A 212 -20.52 28.63 20.06
CA GLN A 212 -21.78 29.34 19.80
C GLN A 212 -21.52 30.56 18.91
N ALA A 213 -20.55 31.41 19.26
CA ALA A 213 -20.13 32.55 18.43
C ALA A 213 -19.67 32.11 17.03
N PHE A 214 -18.97 30.97 16.92
CA PHE A 214 -18.59 30.40 15.63
C PHE A 214 -19.81 30.06 14.78
N LYS A 215 -20.86 29.49 15.38
CA LYS A 215 -22.10 29.13 14.68
C LYS A 215 -22.98 30.33 14.35
N GLU A 216 -22.94 31.39 15.15
CA GLU A 216 -23.59 32.66 14.82
C GLU A 216 -22.90 33.32 13.61
N LYS A 217 -21.56 33.30 13.58
CA LYS A 217 -20.78 33.89 12.48
C LYS A 217 -20.78 33.04 11.20
N TYR A 218 -20.85 31.72 11.34
CA TYR A 218 -20.80 30.76 10.23
C TYR A 218 -21.92 29.71 10.36
N PRO A 219 -23.20 30.10 10.18
CA PRO A 219 -24.34 29.20 10.40
C PRO A 219 -24.33 27.98 9.47
N ASP A 220 -23.93 28.18 8.22
CA ASP A 220 -23.88 27.11 7.19
C ASP A 220 -22.68 26.19 7.33
N SER A 221 -21.74 26.47 8.23
CA SER A 221 -20.54 25.64 8.39
C SER A 221 -20.92 24.22 8.86
N PRO A 222 -20.43 23.15 8.22
CA PRO A 222 -20.71 21.78 8.66
C PRO A 222 -19.98 21.41 9.96
N VAL A 223 -19.05 22.26 10.42
CA VAL A 223 -18.22 22.03 11.61
C VAL A 223 -19.09 21.76 12.84
N THR A 224 -18.76 20.66 13.53
CA THR A 224 -19.42 20.27 14.78
C THR A 224 -18.62 20.73 15.98
N TYR A 225 -19.29 20.86 17.14
CA TYR A 225 -18.65 21.19 18.42
C TYR A 225 -17.44 20.29 18.70
N ARG A 226 -17.58 18.97 18.48
CA ARG A 226 -16.47 18.02 18.70
C ARG A 226 -15.24 18.34 17.84
N TYR A 227 -15.44 18.71 16.58
CA TYR A 227 -14.33 19.05 15.69
C TYR A 227 -13.67 20.37 16.10
N TYR A 228 -14.49 21.38 16.42
CA TYR A 228 -14.04 22.67 16.94
C TYR A 228 -13.21 22.48 18.23
N TYR A 229 -13.73 21.69 19.19
CA TYR A 229 -13.07 21.34 20.44
C TYR A 229 -11.71 20.64 20.24
N LEU A 230 -11.63 19.72 19.26
CA LEU A 230 -10.38 19.05 18.93
C LEU A 230 -9.33 20.01 18.36
N ILE A 231 -9.73 20.94 17.49
CA ILE A 231 -8.82 21.97 16.95
C ILE A 231 -8.32 22.87 18.09
N PHE A 232 -9.24 23.38 18.92
CA PHE A 232 -8.92 24.20 20.08
C PHE A 232 -7.90 23.52 21.00
N ASN A 233 -8.16 22.27 21.40
CA ASN A 233 -7.25 21.56 22.30
C ASN A 233 -5.89 21.25 21.68
N LYS A 234 -5.87 20.93 20.38
CA LYS A 234 -4.63 20.54 19.71
C LYS A 234 -3.71 21.73 19.44
N GLN A 235 -4.28 22.88 19.11
CA GLN A 235 -3.52 24.06 18.65
C GLN A 235 -3.46 25.20 19.65
N PHE A 236 -4.42 25.30 20.57
CA PHE A 236 -4.57 26.48 21.45
C PHE A 236 -4.53 26.15 22.95
N LYS A 237 -4.75 24.89 23.36
CA LYS A 237 -4.67 24.47 24.78
C LYS A 237 -3.30 23.93 25.20
N LYS A 238 -2.47 23.48 24.25
CA LYS A 238 -1.07 23.10 24.53
C LYS A 238 -0.19 24.35 24.41
N ASN A 239 -0.11 25.11 25.50
CA ASN A 239 1.00 25.99 25.88
C ASN A 239 1.00 26.17 27.40
#